data_AF-A0AA42ZDE2-F1
#
_entry.id   AF-A0AA42ZDE2-F1
#
_cell.length_a   1.000
_cell.length_b   1.000
_cell.length_c   1.000
_cell.angle_alpha   90.00
_cell.angle_beta   90.00
_cell.angle_gamma   90.00
#
_symmetry.space_group_name_H-M   'P 1'
#
loop_
_entity.id
_entity.type
_entity.pdbx_description
1 polymer ?
#
loop_
_entity_poly.entity_id
_entity_poly.type
_entity_poly.pdbx_seq_one_letter_code
_entity_poly.pdbx_strand_id
1 'polypeptide(L)'
;MVELTALWLPILLSAVGVFIVSSIIHMLIPYHRNDFKKVPSEDDVMESLRQFNIPPGDYVIPCADSMKVMGSDEFKDKCTKGPVAFMTVLQNGPMKMGGSLTLWFFYSLLVGIFAAYISGRALGPDAYYLTVFRFAGATAFVGYSLALLQNSIWYKRNWGTTLKTMFDGFLYALVTAGVFGWLWPRV
;
A
#
# COMPACT_ATOMS: atom_id res chain seq x y z
N MET A 1 -0.11 -5.11 -30.93
CA MET A 1 -0.41 -4.32 -29.72
C MET A 1 -1.91 -4.18 -29.60
N VAL A 2 -2.42 -4.09 -28.38
CA VAL A 2 -3.82 -3.84 -28.05
C VAL A 2 -3.94 -2.42 -27.52
N GLU A 3 -4.91 -1.65 -28.02
CA GLU A 3 -5.18 -0.28 -27.56
C GLU A 3 -5.73 -0.28 -26.13
N LEU A 4 -5.30 0.70 -25.33
CA LEU A 4 -5.71 0.81 -23.93
C LEU A 4 -7.23 0.92 -23.77
N THR A 5 -7.89 1.62 -24.69
CA THR A 5 -9.34 1.78 -24.72
C THR A 5 -10.06 0.45 -24.92
N ALA A 6 -9.46 -0.54 -25.59
CA ALA A 6 -10.04 -1.88 -25.73
C ALA A 6 -10.00 -2.67 -24.41
N LEU A 7 -9.20 -2.24 -23.43
CA LEU A 7 -9.00 -2.92 -22.14
C LEU A 7 -9.76 -2.25 -20.98
N TRP A 8 -10.70 -1.33 -21.26
CA TRP A 8 -11.48 -0.64 -20.21
C TRP A 8 -12.23 -1.61 -19.28
N LEU A 9 -12.81 -2.68 -19.86
CA LEU A 9 -13.60 -3.65 -19.11
C LEU A 9 -12.73 -4.52 -18.19
N PRO A 10 -11.62 -5.15 -18.65
CA PRO A 10 -10.73 -5.87 -17.74
C PRO A 10 -10.12 -4.97 -16.66
N ILE A 11 -9.84 -3.69 -16.92
CA ILE A 11 -9.40 -2.74 -15.89
C ILE A 11 -10.47 -2.59 -14.80
N LEU A 12 -11.71 -2.28 -15.19
CA LEU A 12 -12.80 -2.03 -14.24
C LEU A 12 -13.12 -3.28 -13.41
N LEU A 13 -13.27 -4.43 -14.07
CA LEU A 13 -13.60 -5.68 -13.38
C LEU A 13 -12.46 -6.19 -12.50
N SER A 14 -11.20 -5.92 -12.86
CA SER A 14 -10.06 -6.20 -11.96
C SER A 14 -10.16 -5.38 -10.69
N ALA A 15 -10.44 -4.08 -10.78
CA ALA A 15 -10.59 -3.22 -9.60
C ALA A 15 -11.73 -3.67 -8.68
N VAL A 16 -12.87 -4.07 -9.25
CA VAL A 16 -13.99 -4.67 -8.49
C VAL A 16 -13.55 -5.98 -7.82
N GLY A 17 -12.90 -6.88 -8.55
CA GLY A 17 -12.40 -8.15 -8.01
C GLY A 17 -11.40 -7.95 -6.87
N VAL A 18 -10.44 -7.04 -7.04
CA VAL A 18 -9.46 -6.67 -6.00
C VAL A 18 -10.15 -6.08 -4.78
N PHE A 19 -11.14 -5.21 -4.97
CA PHE A 19 -11.91 -4.63 -3.87
C PHE A 19 -12.63 -5.70 -3.04
N ILE A 20 -13.24 -6.69 -3.70
CA ILE A 20 -13.92 -7.82 -3.05
C ILE A 20 -12.91 -8.68 -2.28
N VAL A 21 -11.81 -9.09 -2.92
CA VAL A 21 -10.78 -9.92 -2.28
C VAL A 21 -10.15 -9.19 -1.09
N SER A 22 -9.87 -7.90 -1.23
CA SER A 22 -9.36 -7.05 -0.15
C SER A 22 -10.34 -6.96 1.02
N SER A 23 -11.64 -6.79 0.73
CA SER A 23 -12.67 -6.77 1.77
C SER A 23 -12.74 -8.09 2.54
N ILE A 24 -12.62 -9.23 1.85
CA ILE A 24 -12.58 -10.54 2.50
C ILE A 24 -11.36 -10.65 3.44
N ILE A 25 -10.17 -10.30 2.93
CA ILE A 25 -8.91 -10.39 3.69
C ILE A 25 -8.96 -9.52 4.94
N HIS A 26 -9.41 -8.27 4.83
CA HIS A 26 -9.32 -7.31 5.93
C HIS A 26 -10.54 -7.29 6.86
N MET A 27 -11.71 -7.75 6.42
CA MET A 27 -12.95 -7.72 7.23
C MET A 27 -13.37 -9.09 7.76
N LEU A 28 -13.09 -10.18 7.03
CA LEU A 28 -13.56 -11.51 7.39
C LEU A 28 -12.47 -12.40 7.99
N ILE A 29 -11.20 -12.16 7.65
CA ILE A 29 -10.06 -12.97 8.09
C ILE A 29 -9.28 -12.20 9.18
N PRO A 30 -8.99 -12.79 10.36
CA PRO A 30 -8.26 -12.12 11.43
C PRO A 30 -6.73 -11.95 11.16
N TYR A 31 -6.31 -12.09 9.90
CA TYR A 31 -4.91 -12.16 9.47
C TYR A 31 -4.09 -10.89 9.81
N HIS A 32 -4.75 -9.73 9.79
CA HIS A 32 -4.14 -8.41 10.06
C HIS A 32 -4.35 -7.88 11.49
N ARG A 33 -4.98 -8.65 12.39
CA ARG A 33 -5.39 -8.16 13.73
C ARG A 33 -4.23 -7.66 14.59
N ASN A 34 -3.02 -8.18 14.36
CA ASN A 34 -1.82 -7.88 15.15
C ASN A 34 -0.78 -7.04 14.38
N ASP A 35 -1.20 -6.38 13.31
CA ASP A 35 -0.28 -5.58 12.49
C ASP A 35 0.17 -4.29 13.19
N PHE A 36 -0.66 -3.80 14.11
CA PHE A 36 -0.32 -2.74 15.05
C PHE A 36 -0.29 -3.30 16.47
N LYS A 37 0.62 -2.77 17.29
CA LYS A 37 0.67 -3.05 18.72
C LYS A 37 0.01 -1.90 19.48
N LYS A 38 -0.73 -2.23 20.52
CA LYS A 38 -1.21 -1.24 21.48
C LYS A 38 -0.02 -0.57 22.18
N VAL A 39 -0.08 0.75 22.34
CA VAL A 39 0.93 1.51 23.07
C VAL A 39 0.82 1.17 24.57
N PRO A 40 1.93 0.85 25.27
CA PRO A 40 1.91 0.69 26.72
C PRO A 40 1.47 1.98 27.43
N SER A 41 0.64 1.85 28.47
CA SER A 41 0.05 3.01 29.19
C SER A 41 -0.63 4.03 28.26
N GLU A 42 -1.39 3.53 27.28
CA GLU A 42 -2.04 4.32 26.22
C GLU A 42 -2.74 5.59 26.72
N ASP A 43 -3.57 5.48 27.77
CA ASP A 43 -4.33 6.63 28.28
C ASP A 43 -3.42 7.75 28.81
N ASP A 44 -2.37 7.40 29.56
CA ASP A 44 -1.38 8.36 30.09
C ASP A 44 -0.56 9.00 28.96
N VAL A 45 -0.18 8.20 27.95
CA VAL A 45 0.53 8.70 26.76
C VAL A 45 -0.36 9.64 25.97
N MET A 46 -1.62 9.29 25.75
CA MET A 46 -2.58 10.15 25.05
C MET A 46 -2.80 11.46 25.80
N GLU A 47 -3.01 11.41 27.12
CA GLU A 47 -3.19 12.63 27.94
C GLU A 47 -1.94 13.51 27.90
N SER A 48 -0.75 12.90 28.03
CA SER A 48 0.52 13.63 27.96
C SER A 48 0.73 14.28 26.60
N LEU A 49 0.27 13.67 25.49
CA LEU A 49 0.44 14.22 24.15
C LEU A 49 -0.57 15.33 23.80
N ARG A 50 -1.77 15.31 24.40
CA ARG A 50 -2.83 16.30 24.12
C ARG A 50 -2.36 17.74 24.36
N GLN A 51 -1.59 17.98 25.42
CA GLN A 51 -1.12 19.33 25.76
C GLN A 51 -0.27 19.99 24.68
N PHE A 52 0.41 19.21 23.83
CA PHE A 52 1.30 19.73 22.80
C PHE A 52 0.57 20.14 21.51
N ASN A 53 -0.72 19.80 21.35
CA ASN A 53 -1.53 20.15 20.19
C ASN A 53 -0.84 19.89 18.83
N ILE A 54 -0.16 18.74 18.70
CA ILE A 54 0.58 18.37 17.49
C ILE A 54 -0.43 18.26 16.33
N PRO A 55 -0.28 19.06 15.25
CA PRO A 55 -1.23 19.01 14.14
C PRO A 55 -1.08 17.71 13.34
N PRO A 56 -2.08 17.34 12.52
CA PRO A 56 -1.97 16.20 11.62
C PRO A 56 -0.76 16.34 10.68
N GLY A 57 0.01 15.26 10.52
CA GLY A 57 1.24 15.27 9.73
C GLY A 57 2.15 14.09 10.05
N ASP A 58 3.30 14.05 9.35
CA ASP A 58 4.36 13.06 9.55
C ASP A 58 5.56 13.68 10.26
N TYR A 59 5.98 13.01 11.33
CA TYR A 59 7.02 13.48 12.25
C TYR A 59 8.06 12.40 12.49
N VAL A 60 9.29 12.83 12.77
CA VAL A 60 10.33 11.99 13.36
C VAL A 60 10.79 12.62 14.68
N ILE A 61 11.06 11.79 15.67
CA ILE A 61 11.50 12.22 17.00
C ILE A 61 12.79 11.47 17.32
N PRO A 62 13.91 12.16 17.65
CA PRO A 62 14.15 13.59 17.38
C PRO A 62 14.29 13.87 15.87
N CYS A 63 13.96 15.08 15.42
CA CYS A 63 14.18 15.55 14.04
C CYS A 63 15.36 16.52 14.01
N ALA A 64 16.35 16.27 13.16
CA ALA A 64 17.47 17.20 12.96
C ALA A 64 17.10 18.27 11.92
N ASP A 65 17.46 19.52 12.17
CA ASP A 65 17.21 20.63 11.23
C ASP A 65 18.13 20.60 10.00
N SER A 66 19.24 19.84 10.06
CA SER A 66 20.16 19.67 8.95
C SER A 66 21.02 18.41 9.10
N MET A 67 21.62 17.99 7.98
CA MET A 67 22.59 16.90 7.96
C MET A 67 23.79 17.14 8.89
N LYS A 68 24.20 18.40 9.09
CA LYS A 68 25.27 18.76 10.01
C LYS A 68 24.87 18.49 11.46
N VAL A 69 23.66 18.88 11.86
CA VAL A 69 23.14 18.64 13.22
C VAL A 69 22.96 17.13 13.46
N MET A 70 22.50 16.39 12.45
CA MET A 70 22.33 14.94 12.56
C MET A 70 23.65 14.21 12.89
N GLY A 71 24.79 14.72 12.43
CA GLY A 71 26.12 14.17 12.72
C GLY A 71 26.70 14.57 14.09
N SER A 72 26.08 15.52 14.79
CA SER A 72 26.57 16.01 16.08
C SER A 72 26.38 15.00 17.21
N ASP A 73 27.25 15.07 18.22
CA ASP A 73 27.14 14.20 19.38
C ASP A 73 25.91 14.52 20.23
N GLU A 74 25.47 15.78 20.28
CA GLU A 74 24.21 16.15 20.95
C GLU A 74 22.99 15.45 20.33
N PHE A 75 22.94 15.36 19.00
CA PHE A 75 21.85 14.65 18.33
C PHE A 75 21.91 13.15 18.59
N LYS A 76 23.11 12.55 18.56
CA LYS A 76 23.31 11.14 18.91
C LYS A 76 22.92 10.84 20.36
N ASP A 77 23.19 11.76 21.28
CA ASP A 77 22.80 11.64 22.68
C ASP A 77 21.27 11.69 22.85
N LYS A 78 20.57 12.56 22.11
CA LYS A 78 19.10 12.58 22.07
C LYS A 78 18.54 11.25 21.56
N CYS A 79 19.10 10.71 20.49
CA CYS A 79 18.71 9.40 19.96
C CYS A 79 18.98 8.26 20.95
N THR A 80 20.10 8.30 21.66
CA THR A 80 20.47 7.27 22.65
C THR A 80 19.53 7.30 23.85
N LYS A 81 19.16 8.49 24.33
CA LYS A 81 18.20 8.65 25.44
C LYS A 81 16.78 8.27 25.02
N GLY A 82 16.42 8.53 23.77
CA GLY A 82 15.11 8.22 23.21
C GLY A 82 13.95 9.01 23.84
N PRO A 83 12.71 8.68 23.46
CA PRO A 83 12.35 7.69 22.43
C PRO A 83 12.75 8.16 21.02
N VAL A 84 13.09 7.20 20.14
CA VAL A 84 13.29 7.46 18.71
C VAL A 84 12.11 6.86 17.92
N ALA A 85 11.39 7.68 17.18
CA ALA A 85 10.15 7.25 16.52
C ALA A 85 9.87 8.01 15.23
N PHE A 86 9.24 7.33 14.27
CA PHE A 86 8.45 7.95 13.21
C PHE A 86 6.98 7.91 13.62
N MET A 87 6.26 9.01 13.43
CA MET A 87 4.89 9.17 13.89
C MET A 87 4.05 9.89 12.84
N THR A 88 2.87 9.34 12.53
CA THR A 88 1.85 10.00 11.73
C THR A 88 0.71 10.39 12.66
N VAL A 89 0.42 11.68 12.78
CA VAL A 89 -0.70 12.20 13.58
C VAL A 89 -1.91 12.37 12.66
N LEU A 90 -3.03 11.77 13.05
CA LEU A 90 -4.29 11.85 12.31
C LEU A 90 -5.18 12.96 12.85
N GLN A 91 -6.15 13.39 12.05
CA GLN A 91 -7.18 14.31 12.51
C GLN A 91 -8.00 13.70 13.66
N ASN A 92 -8.23 14.48 14.71
CA ASN A 92 -9.05 14.07 15.85
C ASN A 92 -10.49 13.77 15.41
N GLY A 93 -11.03 12.65 15.92
CA GLY A 93 -12.43 12.27 15.70
C GLY A 93 -12.61 10.77 15.49
N PRO A 94 -13.86 10.32 15.29
CA PRO A 94 -14.13 8.93 14.98
C PRO A 94 -13.52 8.54 13.63
N MET A 95 -13.05 7.29 13.53
CA MET A 95 -12.50 6.73 12.29
C MET A 95 -13.57 6.68 11.20
N LYS A 96 -13.34 7.40 10.09
CA LYS A 96 -14.18 7.35 8.89
C LYS A 96 -13.45 6.62 7.78
N MET A 97 -14.01 5.52 7.28
CA MET A 97 -13.37 4.70 6.25
C MET A 97 -13.74 5.05 4.81
N GLY A 98 -14.85 5.76 4.58
CA GLY A 98 -15.40 5.97 3.23
C GLY A 98 -14.42 6.61 2.24
N GLY A 99 -13.64 7.60 2.69
CA GLY A 99 -12.60 8.24 1.87
C GLY A 99 -11.49 7.26 1.46
N SER A 100 -10.96 6.51 2.42
CA SER A 100 -9.91 5.51 2.17
C SER A 100 -10.37 4.40 1.24
N LEU A 101 -11.61 3.91 1.39
CA LEU A 101 -12.18 2.89 0.50
C LEU A 101 -12.33 3.41 -0.94
N THR A 102 -12.71 4.67 -1.10
CA THR A 102 -12.81 5.32 -2.42
C THR A 102 -11.42 5.42 -3.07
N LEU A 103 -10.43 5.89 -2.32
CA LEU A 103 -9.04 5.99 -2.80
C LEU A 103 -8.47 4.60 -3.13
N TRP A 104 -8.79 3.57 -2.36
CA TRP A 104 -8.39 2.19 -2.61
C TRP A 104 -8.92 1.64 -3.95
N PHE A 105 -10.19 1.92 -4.27
CA PHE A 105 -10.76 1.55 -5.55
C PHE A 105 -10.07 2.27 -6.73
N PHE A 106 -9.86 3.59 -6.63
CA PHE A 106 -9.14 4.35 -7.66
C PHE A 106 -7.68 3.92 -7.81
N TYR A 107 -7.03 3.57 -6.71
CA TYR A 107 -5.69 3.00 -6.73
C TYR A 107 -5.67 1.65 -7.48
N SER A 108 -6.68 0.80 -7.27
CA SER A 108 -6.81 -0.48 -7.98
C SER A 108 -7.03 -0.27 -9.50
N LEU A 109 -7.81 0.75 -9.88
CA LEU A 109 -7.95 1.18 -11.27
C LEU A 109 -6.61 1.66 -11.86
N LEU A 110 -5.86 2.48 -11.11
CA LEU A 110 -4.56 3.00 -11.54
C LEU A 110 -3.59 1.84 -11.84
N VAL A 111 -3.50 0.86 -10.94
CA VAL A 111 -2.68 -0.35 -11.16
C VAL A 111 -3.16 -1.12 -12.38
N GLY A 112 -4.48 -1.27 -12.55
CA GLY A 112 -5.08 -1.91 -13.74
C GLY A 112 -4.73 -1.18 -15.05
N ILE A 113 -4.71 0.15 -15.06
CA ILE A 113 -4.31 0.96 -16.23
C ILE A 113 -2.86 0.68 -16.62
N PHE A 114 -1.94 0.63 -15.66
CA PHE A 114 -0.54 0.29 -15.95
C PHE A 114 -0.39 -1.16 -16.43
N ALA A 115 -1.11 -2.11 -15.80
CA ALA A 115 -1.13 -3.50 -16.26
C ALA A 115 -1.64 -3.61 -17.71
N ALA A 116 -2.70 -2.88 -18.06
CA ALA A 116 -3.23 -2.81 -19.41
C ALA A 116 -2.25 -2.17 -20.39
N TYR A 117 -1.63 -1.04 -20.02
CA TYR A 117 -0.67 -0.36 -20.87
C TYR A 117 0.53 -1.26 -21.19
N ILE A 118 1.17 -1.84 -20.17
CA ILE A 118 2.35 -2.69 -20.37
C ILE A 118 1.99 -3.94 -21.18
N SER A 119 0.89 -4.63 -20.81
CA SER A 119 0.48 -5.86 -21.50
C SER A 119 0.02 -5.59 -22.93
N GLY A 120 -0.74 -4.51 -23.16
CA GLY A 120 -1.26 -4.14 -24.48
C GLY A 120 -0.15 -3.70 -25.44
N ARG A 121 0.93 -3.10 -24.93
CA ARG A 121 2.12 -2.81 -25.73
C ARG A 121 2.95 -4.07 -26.03
N ALA A 122 2.98 -5.02 -25.11
CA ALA A 122 3.74 -6.26 -25.27
C ALA A 122 3.05 -7.31 -26.15
N LEU A 123 1.71 -7.34 -26.17
CA LEU A 123 0.92 -8.43 -26.75
C LEU A 123 -0.04 -7.94 -27.85
N GLY A 124 -0.31 -8.79 -28.83
CA GLY A 124 -1.36 -8.58 -29.83
C GLY A 124 -2.72 -9.11 -29.36
N PRO A 125 -3.78 -8.88 -30.15
CA PRO A 125 -5.03 -9.62 -30.03
C PRO A 125 -4.78 -11.13 -30.08
N ASP A 126 -5.69 -11.90 -29.49
CA ASP A 126 -5.67 -13.37 -29.43
C ASP A 126 -4.44 -13.96 -28.71
N ALA A 127 -3.74 -13.15 -27.91
CA ALA A 127 -2.64 -13.64 -27.09
C ALA A 127 -3.10 -14.70 -26.10
N TYR A 128 -2.32 -15.77 -25.98
CA TYR A 128 -2.61 -16.88 -25.07
C TYR A 128 -2.78 -16.42 -23.62
N TYR A 129 -3.79 -16.96 -22.93
CA TYR A 129 -4.20 -16.58 -21.57
C TYR A 129 -3.02 -16.46 -20.59
N LEU A 130 -2.14 -17.46 -20.49
CA LEU A 130 -1.03 -17.42 -19.53
C LEU A 130 0.05 -16.40 -19.89
N THR A 131 0.14 -16.02 -21.17
CA THR A 131 1.04 -14.94 -21.59
C THR A 131 0.50 -13.59 -21.10
N VAL A 132 -0.80 -13.34 -21.29
CA VAL A 132 -1.46 -12.14 -20.76
C VAL A 132 -1.37 -12.11 -19.23
N PHE A 133 -1.68 -13.24 -18.59
CA PHE A 133 -1.62 -13.40 -17.14
C PHE A 133 -0.25 -13.01 -16.59
N ARG A 134 0.84 -13.44 -17.24
CA ARG A 134 2.20 -13.11 -16.83
C ARG A 134 2.47 -11.60 -16.87
N PHE A 135 2.18 -10.93 -17.99
CA PHE A 135 2.48 -9.51 -18.15
C PHE A 135 1.60 -8.63 -17.27
N ALA A 136 0.29 -8.89 -17.25
CA ALA A 136 -0.65 -8.13 -16.44
C ALA A 136 -0.40 -8.38 -14.95
N GLY A 137 -0.20 -9.64 -14.56
CA GLY A 137 0.04 -10.05 -13.18
C GLY A 137 1.36 -9.54 -12.62
N ALA A 138 2.46 -9.65 -13.37
CA ALA A 138 3.74 -9.11 -12.92
C ALA A 138 3.68 -7.59 -12.73
N THR A 139 3.05 -6.88 -13.67
CA THR A 139 2.86 -5.43 -13.58
C THR A 139 1.98 -5.05 -12.38
N ALA A 140 0.86 -5.75 -12.20
CA ALA A 140 -0.05 -5.51 -11.07
C ALA A 140 0.64 -5.78 -9.73
N PHE A 141 1.42 -6.86 -9.62
CA PHE A 141 2.19 -7.17 -8.41
C PHE A 141 3.20 -6.09 -8.07
N VAL A 142 3.92 -5.56 -9.07
CA VAL A 142 4.80 -4.41 -8.88
C VAL A 142 4.02 -3.22 -8.32
N GLY A 143 2.85 -2.93 -8.90
CA GLY A 143 1.97 -1.84 -8.47
C GLY A 143 1.45 -1.98 -7.05
N TYR A 144 1.06 -3.19 -6.62
CA TYR A 144 0.48 -3.45 -5.30
C TYR A 144 1.51 -3.68 -4.18
N SER A 145 2.72 -4.16 -4.48
CA SER A 145 3.57 -4.76 -3.44
C SER A 145 4.95 -4.13 -3.24
N LEU A 146 5.69 -3.77 -4.31
CA LEU A 146 7.13 -3.51 -4.15
C LEU A 146 7.47 -2.24 -3.36
N ALA A 147 6.63 -1.20 -3.44
CA ALA A 147 6.85 0.03 -2.68
C ALA A 147 6.69 -0.17 -1.15
N LEU A 148 5.99 -1.23 -0.72
CA LEU A 148 5.79 -1.53 0.70
C LEU A 148 7.11 -1.85 1.42
N LEU A 149 8.07 -2.46 0.71
CA LEU A 149 9.40 -2.80 1.23
C LEU A 149 10.16 -1.56 1.71
N GLN A 150 9.99 -0.44 1.00
CA GLN A 150 10.68 0.82 1.29
C GLN A 150 10.32 1.30 2.71
N ASN A 151 9.08 1.05 3.16
CA ASN A 151 8.63 1.41 4.49
C ASN A 151 9.36 0.64 5.61
N SER A 152 9.68 -0.64 5.40
CA SER A 152 10.47 -1.41 6.35
C SER A 152 11.96 -1.06 6.30
N ILE A 153 12.49 -0.75 5.12
CA ILE A 153 13.91 -0.39 4.94
C ILE A 153 14.21 0.94 5.63
N TRP A 154 13.43 1.98 5.31
CA TRP A 154 13.72 3.36 5.71
C TRP A 154 13.02 3.79 7.00
N TYR A 155 11.78 3.36 7.21
CA TYR A 155 10.93 3.81 8.33
C TYR A 155 10.73 2.73 9.40
N LYS A 156 11.50 1.64 9.33
CA LYS A 156 11.52 0.53 10.31
C LYS A 156 10.14 -0.08 10.61
N ARG A 157 9.20 -0.01 9.66
CA ARG A 157 7.91 -0.72 9.78
C ARG A 157 8.15 -2.23 9.88
N ASN A 158 7.27 -2.92 10.61
CA ASN A 158 7.43 -4.35 10.91
C ASN A 158 7.49 -5.19 9.62
N TRP A 159 8.57 -5.97 9.47
CA TRP A 159 8.77 -6.83 8.30
C TRP A 159 7.71 -7.90 8.12
N GLY A 160 7.21 -8.48 9.22
CA GLY A 160 6.12 -9.46 9.18
C GLY A 160 4.87 -8.85 8.55
N THR A 161 4.43 -7.69 9.03
CA THR A 161 3.29 -6.96 8.45
C THR A 161 3.53 -6.60 6.98
N THR A 162 4.72 -6.07 6.64
CA THR A 162 5.07 -5.75 5.25
C THR A 162 4.94 -6.97 4.33
N LEU A 163 5.47 -8.13 4.74
CA LEU A 163 5.39 -9.35 3.94
C LEU A 163 3.95 -9.89 3.82
N LYS A 164 3.12 -9.75 4.86
CA LYS A 164 1.69 -10.06 4.77
C LYS A 164 0.99 -9.19 3.73
N THR A 165 1.19 -7.87 3.81
CA THR A 165 0.56 -6.93 2.86
C THR A 165 1.07 -7.13 1.43
N MET A 166 2.33 -7.51 1.25
CA MET A 166 2.83 -7.91 -0.06
C MET A 166 2.18 -9.20 -0.58
N PHE A 167 1.87 -10.14 0.30
CA PHE A 167 1.13 -11.35 -0.05
C PHE A 167 -0.32 -11.02 -0.45
N ASP A 168 -0.98 -10.07 0.23
CA ASP A 168 -2.28 -9.57 -0.22
C ASP A 168 -2.17 -8.96 -1.63
N GLY A 169 -1.15 -8.12 -1.86
CA GLY A 169 -0.86 -7.54 -3.18
C GLY A 169 -0.57 -8.60 -4.25
N PHE A 170 0.02 -9.74 -3.88
CA PHE A 170 0.16 -10.89 -4.77
C PHE A 170 -1.21 -11.48 -5.14
N LEU A 171 -2.11 -11.68 -4.18
CA LEU A 171 -3.47 -12.15 -4.45
C LEU A 171 -4.24 -11.17 -5.36
N TYR A 172 -4.12 -9.86 -5.11
CA TYR A 172 -4.72 -8.82 -5.95
C TYR A 172 -4.17 -8.85 -7.38
N ALA A 173 -2.88 -9.10 -7.55
CA ALA A 173 -2.24 -9.26 -8.84
C ALA A 173 -2.73 -10.51 -9.59
N LEU A 174 -2.94 -11.64 -8.89
CA LEU A 174 -3.50 -12.85 -9.50
C LEU A 174 -4.94 -12.64 -10.00
N VAL A 175 -5.77 -11.92 -9.23
CA VAL A 175 -7.13 -11.55 -9.64
C VAL A 175 -7.08 -10.69 -10.89
N THR A 176 -6.25 -9.65 -10.89
CA THR A 176 -6.06 -8.75 -12.04
C THR A 176 -5.61 -9.56 -13.27
N ALA A 177 -4.58 -10.39 -13.12
CA ALA A 177 -4.06 -11.23 -14.19
C ALA A 177 -5.10 -12.18 -14.78
N GLY A 178 -5.93 -12.79 -13.92
CA GLY A 178 -7.01 -13.69 -14.34
C GLY A 178 -8.08 -12.97 -15.14
N VAL A 179 -8.51 -11.79 -14.69
CA VAL A 179 -9.50 -10.97 -15.41
C VAL A 179 -8.97 -10.51 -16.76
N PHE A 180 -7.72 -10.04 -16.82
CA PHE A 180 -7.09 -9.64 -18.07
C PHE A 180 -6.92 -10.79 -19.05
N GLY A 181 -6.45 -11.95 -18.59
CA GLY A 181 -6.35 -13.14 -19.43
C GLY A 181 -7.71 -13.62 -19.94
N TRP A 182 -8.75 -13.52 -19.11
CA TRP A 182 -10.11 -13.92 -19.48
C TRP A 182 -10.73 -13.01 -20.55
N LEU A 183 -10.56 -11.69 -20.40
CA LEU A 183 -11.21 -10.68 -21.23
C LEU A 183 -10.27 -10.06 -22.28
N TRP A 184 -9.18 -10.75 -22.60
CA TRP A 184 -8.24 -10.28 -23.60
C TRP A 184 -8.91 -10.20 -24.99
N PRO A 185 -8.69 -9.14 -25.79
CA PRO A 185 -9.31 -9.01 -27.11
C PRO A 185 -8.88 -10.14 -28.04
N ARG A 186 -9.85 -10.70 -28.78
CA ARG A 186 -9.64 -11.79 -29.74
C ARG A 186 -9.41 -11.31 -31.18
N VAL A 187 -9.72 -10.05 -31.46
CA VAL A 187 -9.61 -9.39 -32.77
C VAL A 187 -9.03 -8.00 -32.62
#